data_AF-A0A535RLE9-F1
#
_entry.id   AF-A0A535RLE9-F1
#
_cell.length_a   1.000
_cell.length_b   1.000
_cell.length_c   1.000
_cell.angle_alpha   90.00
_cell.angle_beta   90.00
_cell.angle_gamma   90.00
#
_symmetry.space_group_name_H-M   'P 1'
#
loop_
_entity.id
_entity.type
_entity.pdbx_description
1 polymer ?
#
loop_
_entity_poly.entity_id
_entity_poly.type
_entity_poly.pdbx_seq_one_letter_code
_entity_poly.pdbx_strand_id
1 'polypeptide(L)'
;MSEREGAQPDARSELERLQATLREAATHRDAVKQRTDELQGRTASEIERLDEVLGAARAEGERLQHDERDVRERMDKLALELTRADAADESTGVERERLERESLDERDRVERLTRELALIEATITRATEERQRAEARSRDAADKLFGERTQLEAETQRTMAEREERKRSTDAERTRLDDTRAKTRAIEAAIGEGLAERDRLERAEREIALVETTIQASSSPRAATERASALSEATRHGLDAVDAALQRAQSERDRAKGEAAELRTRTQEAIATVGKALADASTERERLLREATAAHEAFERATREATQVDVRLGALAMDKERLERRVIEARERFARDLGQLDAAITAARAERDRVTARLAEQRERETTAREEVVKLDQAIESSARERERLAQQIAVERQRLESVRRELLQVEASLMAATDERDRLDRVRREVDHVRAPADQPAQLRPTPPSEPASSDTPRADTTTPQDRSQRGILGGWAARRS
;
A
#
# COMPACT_ATOMS: atom_id res chain seq x y z
N MET A 1 94.84 151.91 26.73
CA MET A 1 93.77 152.93 26.67
C MET A 1 92.69 152.36 25.76
N SER A 2 91.43 152.18 26.15
CA SER A 2 90.78 152.25 27.47
C SER A 2 89.68 151.16 27.49
N GLU A 3 89.25 150.60 28.63
CA GLU A 3 88.17 151.12 29.51
C GLU A 3 87.00 151.82 28.76
N ARG A 4 85.72 151.53 29.04
CA ARG A 4 85.08 150.68 30.07
C ARG A 4 83.61 150.37 29.67
N GLU A 5 82.94 149.55 30.49
CA GLU A 5 81.46 149.39 30.59
C GLU A 5 80.68 148.83 29.37
N GLY A 6 79.52 148.17 29.54
CA GLY A 6 78.88 147.72 30.79
C GLY A 6 77.34 147.80 30.77
N ALA A 7 76.64 146.69 30.48
CA ALA A 7 75.18 146.61 30.55
C ALA A 7 74.71 145.20 30.96
N GLN A 8 73.60 145.12 31.70
CA GLN A 8 73.05 143.89 32.31
C GLN A 8 71.91 143.29 31.46
N PRO A 9 71.58 141.99 31.62
CA PRO A 9 70.57 141.31 30.80
C PRO A 9 69.13 141.73 31.15
N ASP A 10 68.28 141.90 30.14
CA ASP A 10 66.87 142.29 30.31
C ASP A 10 65.99 141.06 30.61
N ALA A 11 65.80 140.82 31.91
CA ALA A 11 65.10 139.67 32.47
C ALA A 11 63.64 139.52 31.99
N ARG A 12 63.03 140.55 31.38
CA ARG A 12 61.70 140.42 30.77
C ARG A 12 61.69 139.43 29.59
N SER A 13 62.76 139.41 28.79
CA SER A 13 62.86 138.54 27.62
C SER A 13 62.93 137.05 27.96
N GLU A 14 63.58 136.71 29.09
CA GLU A 14 63.59 135.34 29.63
C GLU A 14 62.26 135.00 30.31
N LEU A 15 61.59 135.97 30.97
CA LEU A 15 60.26 135.76 31.55
C LEU A 15 59.19 135.53 30.47
N GLU A 16 59.26 136.24 29.33
CA GLU A 16 58.38 135.99 28.19
C GLU A 16 58.68 134.65 27.51
N ARG A 17 59.95 134.26 27.38
CA ARG A 17 60.30 132.90 26.92
C ARG A 17 59.79 131.82 27.88
N LEU A 18 59.97 131.99 29.19
CA LEU A 18 59.48 131.05 30.20
C LEU A 18 57.96 130.99 30.23
N GLN A 19 57.25 132.12 30.07
CA GLN A 19 55.80 132.14 29.91
C GLN A 19 55.33 131.54 28.57
N ALA A 20 56.10 131.69 27.50
CA ALA A 20 55.82 131.02 26.23
C ALA A 20 55.96 129.50 26.41
N THR A 21 57.07 129.01 26.96
CA THR A 21 57.26 127.58 27.25
C THR A 21 56.31 127.04 28.31
N LEU A 22 55.81 127.86 29.25
CA LEU A 22 54.77 127.45 30.20
C LEU A 22 53.38 127.40 29.56
N ARG A 23 53.05 128.32 28.64
CA ARG A 23 51.81 128.24 27.83
C ARG A 23 51.88 127.06 26.85
N GLU A 24 53.03 126.81 26.25
CA GLU A 24 53.30 125.70 25.34
C GLU A 24 53.32 124.36 26.09
N ALA A 25 53.91 124.30 27.29
CA ALA A 25 53.81 123.13 28.16
C ALA A 25 52.39 122.94 28.71
N ALA A 26 51.61 124.00 28.92
CA ALA A 26 50.20 123.91 29.30
C ALA A 26 49.34 123.40 28.14
N THR A 27 49.46 123.95 26.94
CA THR A 27 48.72 123.45 25.76
C THR A 27 49.20 122.05 25.34
N HIS A 28 50.48 121.72 25.52
CA HIS A 28 50.98 120.36 25.31
C HIS A 28 50.51 119.41 26.42
N ARG A 29 50.37 119.86 27.68
CA ARG A 29 49.75 119.10 28.77
C ARG A 29 48.27 118.85 28.52
N ASP A 30 47.53 119.86 28.06
CA ASP A 30 46.10 119.74 27.77
C ASP A 30 45.84 118.97 26.47
N ALA A 31 46.71 119.07 25.46
CA ALA A 31 46.66 118.21 24.27
C ALA A 31 47.07 116.76 24.56
N VAL A 32 48.04 116.53 25.45
CA VAL A 32 48.33 115.19 25.98
C VAL A 32 47.12 114.68 26.75
N LYS A 33 46.57 115.46 27.68
CA LYS A 33 45.39 115.09 28.48
C LYS A 33 44.17 114.80 27.60
N GLN A 34 43.89 115.61 26.58
CA GLN A 34 42.81 115.34 25.63
C GLN A 34 43.06 114.04 24.87
N ARG A 35 44.29 113.77 24.42
CA ARG A 35 44.64 112.48 23.80
C ARG A 35 44.53 111.31 24.79
N THR A 36 44.88 111.51 26.06
CA THR A 36 44.69 110.54 27.15
C THR A 36 43.21 110.26 27.37
N ASP A 37 42.37 111.29 27.53
CA ASP A 37 40.92 111.16 27.73
C ASP A 37 40.23 110.56 26.47
N GLU A 38 40.65 110.92 25.25
CA GLU A 38 40.18 110.30 23.99
C GLU A 38 40.62 108.83 23.86
N LEU A 39 41.84 108.48 24.28
CA LEU A 39 42.31 107.09 24.31
C LEU A 39 41.54 106.29 25.38
N GLN A 40 41.36 106.82 26.59
CA GLN A 40 40.55 106.15 27.63
C GLN A 40 39.10 105.97 27.18
N GLY A 41 38.50 106.96 26.51
CA GLY A 41 37.16 106.83 25.94
C GLY A 41 37.06 105.73 24.88
N ARG A 42 38.03 105.66 23.95
CA ARG A 42 38.08 104.59 22.94
C ARG A 42 38.32 103.23 23.58
N THR A 43 39.34 103.09 24.42
CA THR A 43 39.66 101.84 25.12
C THR A 43 38.51 101.37 26.01
N ALA A 44 37.77 102.26 26.67
CA ALA A 44 36.59 101.90 27.46
C ALA A 44 35.45 101.34 26.59
N SER A 45 35.06 102.05 25.51
CA SER A 45 34.03 101.56 24.58
C SER A 45 34.47 100.33 23.77
N GLU A 46 35.77 100.10 23.62
CA GLU A 46 36.32 98.92 22.94
C GLU A 46 36.36 97.70 23.89
N ILE A 47 36.66 97.90 25.18
CA ILE A 47 36.45 96.89 26.24
C ILE A 47 34.96 96.56 26.40
N GLU A 48 34.07 97.56 26.37
CA GLU A 48 32.61 97.37 26.46
C GLU A 48 32.08 96.52 25.29
N ARG A 49 32.50 96.81 24.05
CA ARG A 49 32.20 95.99 22.87
C ARG A 49 32.80 94.58 22.96
N LEU A 50 34.01 94.44 23.50
CA LEU A 50 34.58 93.10 23.73
C LEU A 50 33.80 92.33 24.80
N ASP A 51 33.28 92.98 25.84
CA ASP A 51 32.42 92.33 26.83
C ASP A 51 31.04 91.94 26.26
N GLU A 52 30.46 92.75 25.36
CA GLU A 52 29.29 92.35 24.56
C GLU A 52 29.59 91.14 23.66
N VAL A 53 30.72 91.15 22.94
CA VAL A 53 31.13 90.03 22.05
C VAL A 53 31.47 88.77 22.86
N LEU A 54 32.15 88.88 24.00
CA LEU A 54 32.43 87.77 24.91
C LEU A 54 31.13 87.23 25.54
N GLY A 55 30.15 88.09 25.84
CA GLY A 55 28.81 87.68 26.29
C GLY A 55 28.07 86.88 25.21
N ALA A 56 28.01 87.42 23.98
CA ALA A 56 27.37 86.76 22.85
C ALA A 56 28.06 85.42 22.49
N ALA A 57 29.39 85.38 22.46
CA ALA A 57 30.15 84.17 22.15
C ALA A 57 30.06 83.11 23.27
N ARG A 58 29.90 83.51 24.55
CA ARG A 58 29.58 82.56 25.64
C ARG A 58 28.17 81.98 25.48
N ALA A 59 27.17 82.79 25.17
CA ALA A 59 25.80 82.32 24.92
C ALA A 59 25.72 81.39 23.70
N GLU A 60 26.48 81.70 22.64
CA GLU A 60 26.61 80.84 21.46
C GLU A 60 27.31 79.51 21.82
N GLY A 61 28.37 79.55 22.63
CA GLY A 61 29.05 78.36 23.15
C GLY A 61 28.16 77.50 24.06
N GLU A 62 27.35 78.11 24.92
CA GLU A 62 26.37 77.40 25.76
C GLU A 62 25.27 76.75 24.91
N ARG A 63 24.77 77.43 23.86
CA ARG A 63 23.81 76.83 22.91
C ARG A 63 24.45 75.66 22.16
N LEU A 64 25.64 75.84 21.60
CA LEU A 64 26.36 74.78 20.89
C LEU A 64 26.73 73.60 21.80
N GLN A 65 26.99 73.82 23.10
CA GLN A 65 27.13 72.73 24.07
C GLN A 65 25.81 71.99 24.36
N HIS A 66 24.67 72.68 24.31
CA HIS A 66 23.36 72.04 24.39
C HIS A 66 23.07 71.24 23.12
N ASP A 67 23.31 71.83 21.94
CA ASP A 67 23.21 71.16 20.64
C ASP A 67 24.13 69.92 20.58
N GLU A 68 25.32 69.97 21.17
CA GLU A 68 26.23 68.82 21.26
C GLU A 68 25.68 67.70 22.15
N ARG A 69 25.05 68.04 23.29
CA ARG A 69 24.39 67.05 24.17
C ARG A 69 23.19 66.42 23.47
N ASP A 70 22.35 67.22 22.83
CA ASP A 70 21.19 66.76 22.06
C ASP A 70 21.57 65.77 20.95
N VAL A 71 22.64 66.07 20.20
CA VAL A 71 23.11 65.17 19.13
C VAL A 71 23.72 63.88 19.70
N ARG A 72 24.44 63.94 20.84
CA ARG A 72 24.92 62.74 21.54
C ARG A 72 23.76 61.87 22.04
N GLU A 73 22.75 62.43 22.70
CA GLU A 73 21.58 61.67 23.18
C GLU A 73 20.79 61.02 22.03
N ARG A 74 20.66 61.71 20.90
CA ARG A 74 20.06 61.14 19.68
C ARG A 74 20.92 60.01 19.10
N MET A 75 22.24 60.16 19.06
CA MET A 75 23.16 59.09 18.64
C MET A 75 23.09 57.86 19.55
N ASP A 76 23.09 58.05 20.87
CA ASP A 76 23.05 56.96 21.85
C ASP A 76 21.71 56.22 21.79
N LYS A 77 20.60 56.95 21.58
CA LYS A 77 19.29 56.35 21.30
C LYS A 77 19.30 55.52 20.01
N LEU A 78 19.80 56.07 18.89
CA LEU A 78 19.87 55.36 17.62
C LEU A 78 20.79 54.13 17.69
N ALA A 79 21.89 54.20 18.46
CA ALA A 79 22.76 53.06 18.72
C ALA A 79 22.06 51.96 19.56
N LEU A 80 21.24 52.34 20.55
CA LEU A 80 20.41 51.41 21.30
C LEU A 80 19.33 50.76 20.41
N GLU A 81 18.75 51.51 19.48
CA GLU A 81 17.79 50.99 18.50
C GLU A 81 18.47 50.03 17.50
N LEU A 82 19.68 50.35 17.03
CA LEU A 82 20.48 49.47 16.17
C LEU A 82 20.86 48.15 16.88
N THR A 83 21.38 48.20 18.10
CA THR A 83 21.74 46.98 18.86
C THR A 83 20.54 46.09 19.19
N ARG A 84 19.33 46.66 19.30
CA ARG A 84 18.07 45.89 19.42
C ARG A 84 17.69 45.20 18.11
N ALA A 85 17.88 45.86 16.98
CA ALA A 85 17.66 45.27 15.66
C ALA A 85 18.70 44.17 15.35
N ASP A 86 19.97 44.35 15.73
CA ASP A 86 20.99 43.30 15.63
C ASP A 86 20.60 42.05 16.44
N ALA A 87 20.16 42.23 17.70
CA ALA A 87 19.71 41.11 18.54
C ALA A 87 18.43 40.42 18.03
N ALA A 88 17.53 41.17 17.36
CA ALA A 88 16.36 40.61 16.70
C ALA A 88 16.73 39.77 15.47
N ASP A 89 17.75 40.21 14.70
CA ASP A 89 18.24 39.48 13.52
C ASP A 89 19.05 38.24 13.89
N GLU A 90 19.78 38.24 15.01
CA GLU A 90 20.36 37.02 15.58
C GLU A 90 19.26 36.02 15.99
N SER A 91 18.20 36.49 16.67
CA SER A 91 17.09 35.62 17.10
C SER A 91 16.33 35.03 15.92
N THR A 92 15.93 35.85 14.94
CA THR A 92 15.20 35.39 13.75
C THR A 92 16.06 34.54 12.82
N GLY A 93 17.38 34.79 12.77
CA GLY A 93 18.35 33.92 12.09
C GLY A 93 18.41 32.51 12.68
N VAL A 94 18.40 32.39 14.02
CA VAL A 94 18.36 31.09 14.71
C VAL A 94 17.03 30.38 14.51
N GLU A 95 15.89 31.09 14.54
CA GLU A 95 14.58 30.52 14.23
C GLU A 95 14.49 30.04 12.77
N ARG A 96 15.04 30.79 11.82
CA ARG A 96 15.13 30.38 10.42
C ARG A 96 15.98 29.12 10.26
N GLU A 97 17.18 29.08 10.85
CA GLU A 97 18.07 27.91 10.75
C GLU A 97 17.46 26.66 11.41
N ARG A 98 16.56 26.84 12.40
CA ARG A 98 15.73 25.75 12.93
C ARG A 98 14.67 25.30 11.93
N LEU A 99 13.87 26.22 11.39
CA LEU A 99 12.78 25.87 10.47
C LEU A 99 13.28 25.34 9.11
N GLU A 100 14.48 25.72 8.67
CA GLU A 100 15.14 25.10 7.51
C GLU A 100 15.46 23.62 7.76
N ARG A 101 16.01 23.28 8.94
CA ARG A 101 16.24 21.88 9.34
C ARG A 101 14.92 21.10 9.44
N GLU A 102 13.90 21.70 10.04
CA GLU A 102 12.56 21.10 10.16
C GLU A 102 11.91 20.87 8.78
N SER A 103 12.07 21.82 7.85
CA SER A 103 11.62 21.69 6.45
C SER A 103 12.40 20.63 5.65
N LEU A 104 13.66 20.34 6.00
CA LEU A 104 14.43 19.22 5.42
C LEU A 104 14.00 17.88 6.02
N ASP A 105 13.78 17.80 7.34
CA ASP A 105 13.29 16.60 8.02
C ASP A 105 11.90 16.17 7.50
N GLU A 106 10.98 17.12 7.25
CA GLU A 106 9.67 16.80 6.66
C GLU A 106 9.76 16.36 5.20
N ARG A 107 10.65 16.96 4.38
CA ARG A 107 10.95 16.46 3.00
C ARG A 107 11.40 15.01 3.03
N ASP A 108 12.35 14.68 3.90
CA ASP A 108 12.87 13.32 4.04
C ASP A 108 11.78 12.33 4.50
N ARG A 109 10.77 12.78 5.27
CA ARG A 109 9.62 11.94 5.65
C ARG A 109 8.62 11.79 4.50
N VAL A 110 8.35 12.86 3.74
CA VAL A 110 7.52 12.83 2.53
C VAL A 110 8.12 11.95 1.45
N GLU A 111 9.44 11.97 1.25
CA GLU A 111 10.14 11.03 0.38
C GLU A 111 10.02 9.59 0.86
N ARG A 112 10.23 9.31 2.16
CA ARG A 112 10.08 7.97 2.74
C ARG A 112 8.67 7.41 2.51
N LEU A 113 7.63 8.19 2.82
CA LEU A 113 6.23 7.80 2.61
C LEU A 113 5.88 7.63 1.12
N THR A 114 6.46 8.45 0.23
CA THR A 114 6.28 8.30 -1.23
C THR A 114 6.90 6.99 -1.74
N ARG A 115 8.08 6.60 -1.23
CA ARG A 115 8.72 5.31 -1.54
C ARG A 115 7.93 4.14 -0.95
N GLU A 116 7.36 4.29 0.24
CA GLU A 116 6.48 3.30 0.89
C GLU A 116 5.21 3.05 0.06
N LEU A 117 4.53 4.09 -0.43
CA LEU A 117 3.39 3.94 -1.34
C LEU A 117 3.76 3.16 -2.61
N ALA A 118 4.88 3.50 -3.26
CA ALA A 118 5.30 2.80 -4.47
C ALA A 118 5.53 1.29 -4.25
N LEU A 119 6.03 0.90 -3.07
CA LEU A 119 6.18 -0.51 -2.68
C LEU A 119 4.82 -1.20 -2.42
N ILE A 120 3.87 -0.49 -1.80
CA ILE A 120 2.51 -1.01 -1.58
C ILE A 120 1.77 -1.16 -2.92
N GLU A 121 1.87 -0.19 -3.83
CA GLU A 121 1.25 -0.23 -5.16
C GLU A 121 1.84 -1.34 -6.05
N ALA A 122 3.16 -1.54 -6.01
CA ALA A 122 3.80 -2.67 -6.67
C ALA A 122 3.32 -4.01 -6.09
N THR A 123 3.09 -4.07 -4.77
CA THR A 123 2.55 -5.26 -4.07
C THR A 123 1.08 -5.53 -4.47
N ILE A 124 0.25 -4.49 -4.55
CA ILE A 124 -1.14 -4.59 -5.05
C ILE A 124 -1.14 -5.12 -6.48
N THR A 125 -0.34 -4.52 -7.37
CA THR A 125 -0.23 -4.93 -8.78
C THR A 125 0.14 -6.41 -8.90
N ARG A 126 1.24 -6.82 -8.24
CA ARG A 126 1.69 -8.23 -8.23
C ARG A 126 0.63 -9.19 -7.69
N ALA A 127 -0.10 -8.82 -6.64
CA ALA A 127 -1.19 -9.62 -6.11
C ALA A 127 -2.38 -9.72 -7.09
N THR A 128 -2.74 -8.63 -7.77
CA THR A 128 -3.80 -8.66 -8.80
C THR A 128 -3.43 -9.48 -10.04
N GLU A 129 -2.16 -9.47 -10.46
CA GLU A 129 -1.67 -10.37 -11.50
C GLU A 129 -1.75 -11.85 -11.06
N GLU A 130 -1.29 -12.16 -9.84
CA GLU A 130 -1.30 -13.55 -9.36
C GLU A 130 -2.72 -14.08 -9.17
N ARG A 131 -3.66 -13.21 -8.78
CA ARG A 131 -5.10 -13.47 -8.80
C ARG A 131 -5.61 -13.80 -10.21
N GLN A 132 -5.21 -13.06 -11.24
CA GLN A 132 -5.56 -13.38 -12.63
C GLN A 132 -4.94 -14.71 -13.09
N ARG A 133 -3.69 -15.01 -12.70
CA ARG A 133 -3.06 -16.33 -12.96
C ARG A 133 -3.75 -17.46 -12.21
N ALA A 134 -4.28 -17.21 -11.01
CA ALA A 134 -5.06 -18.18 -10.25
C ALA A 134 -6.44 -18.43 -10.90
N GLU A 135 -7.14 -17.38 -11.35
CA GLU A 135 -8.38 -17.52 -12.13
C GLU A 135 -8.16 -18.32 -13.43
N ALA A 136 -7.09 -18.03 -14.18
CA ALA A 136 -6.74 -18.76 -15.39
C ALA A 136 -6.51 -20.25 -15.10
N ARG A 137 -5.66 -20.58 -14.11
CA ARG A 137 -5.46 -21.97 -13.65
C ARG A 137 -6.76 -22.65 -13.21
N SER A 138 -7.69 -21.91 -12.58
CA SER A 138 -9.00 -22.43 -12.19
C SER A 138 -9.92 -22.72 -13.37
N ARG A 139 -9.84 -21.93 -14.47
CA ARG A 139 -10.59 -22.18 -15.71
C ARG A 139 -10.01 -23.38 -16.45
N ASP A 140 -8.70 -23.41 -16.69
CA ASP A 140 -7.98 -24.52 -17.32
C ASP A 140 -8.26 -25.86 -16.61
N ALA A 141 -8.34 -25.85 -15.28
CA ALA A 141 -8.66 -27.03 -14.49
C ALA A 141 -10.14 -27.43 -14.59
N ALA A 142 -11.07 -26.46 -14.58
CA ALA A 142 -12.48 -26.72 -14.76
C ALA A 142 -12.79 -27.31 -16.16
N ASP A 143 -12.17 -26.78 -17.20
CA ASP A 143 -12.34 -27.23 -18.58
C ASP A 143 -11.78 -28.64 -18.78
N LYS A 144 -10.62 -28.96 -18.18
CA LYS A 144 -10.07 -30.33 -18.16
C LYS A 144 -11.00 -31.32 -17.46
N LEU A 145 -11.51 -30.97 -16.28
CA LEU A 145 -12.43 -31.83 -15.52
C LEU A 145 -13.79 -31.98 -16.21
N PHE A 146 -14.24 -30.97 -16.98
CA PHE A 146 -15.41 -31.06 -17.85
C PHE A 146 -15.14 -31.96 -19.07
N GLY A 147 -13.94 -31.92 -19.64
CA GLY A 147 -13.46 -32.86 -20.66
C GLY A 147 -13.47 -34.31 -20.16
N GLU A 148 -12.86 -34.58 -19.00
CA GLU A 148 -12.91 -35.90 -18.35
C GLU A 148 -14.36 -36.35 -18.10
N ARG A 149 -15.24 -35.44 -17.65
CA ARG A 149 -16.65 -35.75 -17.38
C ARG A 149 -17.40 -36.15 -18.64
N THR A 150 -17.28 -35.35 -19.71
CA THR A 150 -17.97 -35.64 -20.98
C THR A 150 -17.46 -36.91 -21.64
N GLN A 151 -16.18 -37.26 -21.44
CA GLN A 151 -15.63 -38.56 -21.85
C GLN A 151 -16.25 -39.72 -21.06
N LEU A 152 -16.30 -39.65 -19.72
CA LEU A 152 -16.93 -40.69 -18.90
C LEU A 152 -18.45 -40.81 -19.15
N GLU A 153 -19.16 -39.71 -19.39
CA GLU A 153 -20.58 -39.74 -19.73
C GLU A 153 -20.82 -40.40 -21.11
N ALA A 154 -19.97 -40.11 -22.10
CA ALA A 154 -20.04 -40.76 -23.42
C ALA A 154 -19.64 -42.24 -23.37
N GLU A 155 -18.66 -42.62 -22.56
CA GLU A 155 -18.29 -44.02 -22.35
C GLU A 155 -19.41 -44.79 -21.64
N THR A 156 -19.98 -44.22 -20.57
CA THR A 156 -21.14 -44.80 -19.86
C THR A 156 -22.32 -45.01 -20.81
N GLN A 157 -22.61 -44.07 -21.72
CA GLN A 157 -23.65 -44.24 -22.73
C GLN A 157 -23.36 -45.40 -23.70
N ARG A 158 -22.11 -45.55 -24.16
CA ARG A 158 -21.68 -46.68 -25.02
C ARG A 158 -21.81 -48.01 -24.29
N THR A 159 -21.37 -48.10 -23.04
CA THR A 159 -21.45 -49.33 -22.25
C THR A 159 -22.90 -49.67 -21.88
N MET A 160 -23.79 -48.68 -21.68
CA MET A 160 -25.23 -48.93 -21.55
C MET A 160 -25.85 -49.46 -22.86
N ALA A 161 -25.45 -48.94 -24.03
CA ALA A 161 -25.89 -49.48 -25.32
C ALA A 161 -25.41 -50.93 -25.53
N GLU A 162 -24.15 -51.23 -25.22
CA GLU A 162 -23.62 -52.62 -25.21
C GLU A 162 -24.45 -53.50 -24.26
N ARG A 163 -24.79 -53.00 -23.06
CA ARG A 163 -25.60 -53.73 -22.07
C ARG A 163 -26.96 -54.15 -22.62
N GLU A 164 -27.66 -53.23 -23.28
CA GLU A 164 -28.95 -53.54 -23.91
C GLU A 164 -28.81 -54.54 -25.06
N GLU A 165 -27.74 -54.47 -25.85
CA GLU A 165 -27.45 -55.41 -26.92
C GLU A 165 -27.15 -56.83 -26.38
N ARG A 166 -26.27 -56.96 -25.37
CA ARG A 166 -26.01 -58.24 -24.69
C ARG A 166 -27.28 -58.80 -24.05
N LYS A 167 -28.15 -57.94 -23.49
CA LYS A 167 -29.44 -58.38 -22.95
C LYS A 167 -30.37 -58.93 -24.04
N ARG A 168 -30.56 -58.21 -25.15
CA ARG A 168 -31.33 -58.68 -26.31
C ARG A 168 -30.80 -60.02 -26.85
N SER A 169 -29.48 -60.17 -26.93
CA SER A 169 -28.83 -61.43 -27.31
C SER A 169 -29.12 -62.55 -26.30
N THR A 170 -28.99 -62.29 -25.01
CA THR A 170 -29.26 -63.28 -23.93
C THR A 170 -30.72 -63.73 -23.95
N ASP A 171 -31.67 -62.81 -24.12
CA ASP A 171 -33.11 -63.12 -24.24
C ASP A 171 -33.42 -63.92 -25.53
N ALA A 172 -32.70 -63.65 -26.63
CA ALA A 172 -32.84 -64.40 -27.88
C ALA A 172 -32.28 -65.83 -27.80
N GLU A 173 -31.08 -66.04 -27.23
CA GLU A 173 -30.52 -67.39 -27.02
C GLU A 173 -31.37 -68.19 -26.01
N ARG A 174 -31.92 -67.52 -25.00
CA ARG A 174 -32.89 -68.14 -24.07
C ARG A 174 -34.12 -68.66 -24.81
N THR A 175 -34.67 -67.87 -25.73
CA THR A 175 -35.85 -68.25 -26.51
C THR A 175 -35.55 -69.49 -27.37
N ARG A 176 -34.41 -69.52 -28.06
CA ARG A 176 -33.94 -70.70 -28.83
C ARG A 176 -33.73 -71.94 -27.97
N LEU A 177 -33.20 -71.76 -26.76
CA LEU A 177 -32.99 -72.85 -25.80
C LEU A 177 -34.32 -73.43 -25.30
N ASP A 178 -35.31 -72.58 -25.01
CA ASP A 178 -36.63 -73.03 -24.56
C ASP A 178 -37.46 -73.62 -25.73
N ASP A 179 -37.30 -73.13 -26.96
CA ASP A 179 -37.85 -73.74 -28.20
C ASP A 179 -37.27 -75.13 -28.47
N THR A 180 -35.95 -75.30 -28.39
CA THR A 180 -35.29 -76.61 -28.61
C THR A 180 -35.67 -77.62 -27.52
N ARG A 181 -35.81 -77.18 -26.27
CA ARG A 181 -36.40 -77.98 -25.18
C ARG A 181 -37.86 -78.36 -25.45
N ALA A 182 -38.68 -77.45 -25.97
CA ALA A 182 -40.08 -77.72 -26.32
C ALA A 182 -40.20 -78.77 -27.44
N LYS A 183 -39.42 -78.62 -28.52
CA LYS A 183 -39.32 -79.63 -29.60
C LYS A 183 -38.88 -80.99 -29.06
N THR A 184 -37.87 -81.02 -28.18
CA THR A 184 -37.36 -82.27 -27.59
C THR A 184 -38.47 -83.01 -26.81
N ARG A 185 -39.21 -82.29 -25.95
CA ARG A 185 -40.34 -82.85 -25.19
C ARG A 185 -41.46 -83.37 -26.09
N ALA A 186 -41.76 -82.67 -27.19
CA ALA A 186 -42.79 -83.10 -28.14
C ALA A 186 -42.41 -84.44 -28.82
N ILE A 187 -41.13 -84.63 -29.16
CA ILE A 187 -40.64 -85.89 -29.72
C ILE A 187 -40.54 -86.98 -28.65
N GLU A 188 -40.18 -86.66 -27.41
CA GLU A 188 -40.23 -87.62 -26.30
C GLU A 188 -41.65 -88.13 -26.01
N ALA A 189 -42.67 -87.27 -26.12
CA ALA A 189 -44.06 -87.67 -26.08
C ALA A 189 -44.45 -88.57 -27.26
N ALA A 190 -44.10 -88.20 -28.50
CA ALA A 190 -44.38 -88.99 -29.70
C ALA A 190 -43.70 -90.37 -29.69
N ILE A 191 -42.49 -90.47 -29.12
CA ILE A 191 -41.81 -91.76 -28.89
C ILE A 191 -42.57 -92.60 -27.85
N GLY A 192 -43.06 -92.00 -26.77
CA GLY A 192 -43.90 -92.68 -25.77
C GLY A 192 -45.21 -93.22 -26.36
N GLU A 193 -45.89 -92.43 -27.20
CA GLU A 193 -47.11 -92.83 -27.91
C GLU A 193 -46.82 -93.94 -28.94
N GLY A 194 -45.75 -93.82 -29.73
CA GLY A 194 -45.34 -94.83 -30.70
C GLY A 194 -44.94 -96.16 -30.07
N LEU A 195 -44.29 -96.14 -28.90
CA LEU A 195 -44.01 -97.35 -28.11
C LEU A 195 -45.30 -98.00 -27.61
N ALA A 196 -46.23 -97.21 -27.06
CA ALA A 196 -47.52 -97.71 -26.59
C ALA A 196 -48.38 -98.30 -27.73
N GLU A 197 -48.31 -97.75 -28.94
CA GLU A 197 -48.97 -98.29 -30.12
C GLU A 197 -48.29 -99.56 -30.64
N ARG A 198 -46.95 -99.59 -30.71
CA ARG A 198 -46.20 -100.81 -31.02
C ARG A 198 -46.58 -101.95 -30.05
N ASP A 199 -46.66 -101.66 -28.75
CA ASP A 199 -47.07 -102.65 -27.75
C ASP A 199 -48.51 -103.16 -27.97
N ARG A 200 -49.42 -102.34 -28.52
CA ARG A 200 -50.78 -102.78 -28.91
C ARG A 200 -50.73 -103.69 -30.13
N LEU A 201 -49.98 -103.30 -31.16
CA LEU A 201 -49.84 -104.08 -32.40
C LEU A 201 -49.14 -105.42 -32.15
N GLU A 202 -48.10 -105.47 -31.31
CA GLU A 202 -47.47 -106.74 -30.90
C GLU A 202 -48.42 -107.64 -30.10
N ARG A 203 -49.34 -107.07 -29.30
CA ARG A 203 -50.40 -107.86 -28.64
C ARG A 203 -51.39 -108.40 -29.66
N ALA A 204 -51.81 -107.59 -30.63
CA ALA A 204 -52.69 -108.01 -31.71
C ALA A 204 -52.04 -109.12 -32.58
N GLU A 205 -50.74 -109.05 -32.88
CA GLU A 205 -50.05 -110.11 -33.64
C GLU A 205 -50.05 -111.44 -32.86
N ARG A 206 -49.83 -111.40 -31.54
CA ARG A 206 -49.89 -112.59 -30.68
C ARG A 206 -51.31 -113.17 -30.59
N GLU A 207 -52.33 -112.32 -30.60
CA GLU A 207 -53.74 -112.74 -30.63
C GLU A 207 -54.13 -113.35 -31.99
N ILE A 208 -53.72 -112.72 -33.10
CA ILE A 208 -53.90 -113.28 -34.45
C ILE A 208 -53.19 -114.63 -34.56
N ALA A 209 -51.96 -114.76 -34.05
CA ALA A 209 -51.24 -116.04 -34.02
C ALA A 209 -51.96 -117.12 -33.18
N LEU A 210 -52.65 -116.74 -32.10
CA LEU A 210 -53.49 -117.65 -31.32
C LEU A 210 -54.75 -118.08 -32.09
N VAL A 211 -55.36 -117.16 -32.84
CA VAL A 211 -56.49 -117.44 -33.73
C VAL A 211 -56.06 -118.36 -34.89
N GLU A 212 -54.94 -118.06 -35.57
CA GLU A 212 -54.34 -118.91 -36.61
C GLU A 212 -54.10 -120.33 -36.09
N THR A 213 -53.42 -120.47 -34.95
CA THR A 213 -53.16 -121.80 -34.34
C THR A 213 -54.43 -122.51 -33.87
N THR A 214 -55.51 -121.79 -33.53
CA THR A 214 -56.82 -122.38 -33.20
C THR A 214 -57.56 -122.86 -34.46
N ILE A 215 -57.53 -122.08 -35.55
CA ILE A 215 -58.05 -122.46 -36.88
C ILE A 215 -57.24 -123.64 -37.46
N GLN A 216 -55.97 -123.79 -37.06
CA GLN A 216 -55.10 -124.89 -37.48
C GLN A 216 -55.22 -126.12 -36.56
N ALA A 217 -55.43 -125.96 -35.24
CA ALA A 217 -55.72 -127.07 -34.32
C ALA A 217 -57.08 -127.73 -34.63
N SER A 218 -58.08 -126.92 -35.00
CA SER A 218 -59.36 -127.41 -35.52
C SER A 218 -59.27 -128.06 -36.92
N SER A 219 -58.10 -128.11 -37.56
CA SER A 219 -57.89 -128.86 -38.80
C SER A 219 -57.69 -130.38 -38.61
N SER A 220 -57.77 -130.88 -37.36
CA SER A 220 -57.62 -132.30 -37.00
C SER A 220 -58.45 -133.25 -37.88
N PRO A 221 -57.82 -134.07 -38.76
CA PRO A 221 -58.52 -134.92 -39.71
C PRO A 221 -58.95 -136.25 -39.07
N ARG A 222 -59.70 -136.18 -37.96
CA ARG A 222 -60.01 -137.33 -37.09
C ARG A 222 -61.51 -137.57 -36.85
N ALA A 223 -62.36 -137.08 -37.75
CA ALA A 223 -63.82 -137.30 -37.72
C ALA A 223 -64.45 -137.59 -39.09
N ALA A 224 -63.65 -137.82 -40.14
CA ALA A 224 -64.12 -137.90 -41.54
C ALA A 224 -64.03 -139.29 -42.20
N THR A 225 -63.50 -140.31 -41.52
CA THR A 225 -63.01 -141.55 -42.18
C THR A 225 -63.46 -142.88 -41.56
N GLU A 226 -64.22 -142.91 -40.45
CA GLU A 226 -64.55 -144.17 -39.74
C GLU A 226 -66.05 -144.41 -39.43
N ARG A 227 -66.99 -143.81 -40.19
CA ARG A 227 -68.44 -144.08 -40.05
C ARG A 227 -69.21 -144.20 -41.38
N ALA A 228 -68.63 -144.90 -42.36
CA ALA A 228 -69.21 -145.08 -43.69
C ALA A 228 -69.37 -146.56 -44.10
N SER A 229 -69.79 -147.43 -43.16
CA SER A 229 -69.85 -148.88 -43.42
C SER A 229 -71.00 -149.67 -42.73
N ALA A 230 -72.13 -149.01 -42.41
CA ALA A 230 -73.47 -149.63 -42.32
C ALA A 230 -74.55 -148.61 -41.93
N LEU A 231 -75.56 -148.37 -42.80
CA LEU A 231 -77.00 -148.16 -42.49
C LEU A 231 -77.79 -147.65 -43.73
N SER A 232 -79.11 -147.56 -43.58
CA SER A 232 -80.15 -147.47 -44.65
C SER A 232 -80.10 -146.23 -45.57
N GLU A 233 -80.76 -146.33 -46.73
CA GLU A 233 -80.85 -145.27 -47.76
C GLU A 233 -81.44 -143.95 -47.25
N ALA A 234 -82.31 -143.98 -46.23
CA ALA A 234 -82.83 -142.76 -45.58
C ALA A 234 -81.71 -141.89 -44.96
N THR A 235 -80.55 -142.47 -44.66
CA THR A 235 -79.36 -141.75 -44.17
C THR A 235 -78.59 -141.05 -45.30
N ARG A 236 -78.83 -141.40 -46.58
CA ARG A 236 -78.03 -140.94 -47.73
C ARG A 236 -78.16 -139.44 -47.98
N HIS A 237 -79.38 -138.88 -48.02
CA HIS A 237 -79.59 -137.43 -48.07
C HIS A 237 -79.15 -136.70 -46.80
N GLY A 238 -79.09 -137.39 -45.66
CA GLY A 238 -78.45 -136.88 -44.44
C GLY A 238 -76.93 -136.73 -44.61
N LEU A 239 -76.29 -137.72 -45.26
CA LEU A 239 -74.87 -137.68 -45.59
C LEU A 239 -74.58 -136.61 -46.67
N ASP A 240 -75.36 -136.53 -47.74
CA ASP A 240 -75.23 -135.47 -48.76
C ASP A 240 -75.29 -134.06 -48.12
N ALA A 241 -76.18 -133.86 -47.14
CA ALA A 241 -76.30 -132.61 -46.39
C ALA A 241 -75.15 -132.38 -45.39
N VAL A 242 -74.62 -133.43 -44.77
CA VAL A 242 -73.44 -133.36 -43.88
C VAL A 242 -72.17 -133.08 -44.68
N ASP A 243 -71.96 -133.70 -45.83
CA ASP A 243 -70.81 -133.44 -46.69
C ASP A 243 -70.89 -132.03 -47.29
N ALA A 244 -72.07 -131.55 -47.68
CA ALA A 244 -72.28 -130.15 -48.06
C ALA A 244 -72.01 -129.18 -46.90
N ALA A 245 -72.34 -129.54 -45.67
CA ALA A 245 -72.01 -128.74 -44.48
C ALA A 245 -70.51 -128.77 -44.15
N LEU A 246 -69.84 -129.91 -44.31
CA LEU A 246 -68.40 -130.06 -44.14
C LEU A 246 -67.62 -129.29 -45.21
N GLN A 247 -68.06 -129.29 -46.47
CA GLN A 247 -67.46 -128.49 -47.54
C GLN A 247 -67.65 -126.99 -47.31
N ARG A 248 -68.81 -126.55 -46.80
CA ARG A 248 -69.01 -125.15 -46.36
C ARG A 248 -68.10 -124.80 -45.19
N ALA A 249 -68.05 -125.61 -44.14
CA ALA A 249 -67.18 -125.39 -42.98
C ALA A 249 -65.69 -125.39 -43.36
N GLN A 250 -65.26 -126.23 -44.31
CA GLN A 250 -63.91 -126.19 -44.88
C GLN A 250 -63.65 -124.88 -45.65
N SER A 251 -64.60 -124.45 -46.48
CA SER A 251 -64.51 -123.21 -47.26
C SER A 251 -64.48 -121.96 -46.37
N GLU A 252 -65.32 -121.93 -45.33
CA GLU A 252 -65.38 -120.87 -44.31
C GLU A 252 -64.11 -120.85 -43.45
N ARG A 253 -63.59 -122.02 -43.05
CA ARG A 253 -62.31 -122.14 -42.34
C ARG A 253 -61.14 -121.68 -43.20
N ASP A 254 -61.09 -122.08 -44.47
CA ASP A 254 -59.96 -121.74 -45.35
C ASP A 254 -60.03 -120.28 -45.84
N ARG A 255 -61.24 -119.70 -45.91
CA ARG A 255 -61.45 -118.24 -45.93
C ARG A 255 -60.89 -117.58 -44.65
N ALA A 256 -61.26 -118.08 -43.47
CA ALA A 256 -60.81 -117.52 -42.19
C ALA A 256 -59.29 -117.61 -42.00
N LYS A 257 -58.62 -118.63 -42.56
CA LYS A 257 -57.14 -118.68 -42.65
C LYS A 257 -56.58 -117.56 -43.53
N GLY A 258 -57.20 -117.31 -44.68
CA GLY A 258 -56.81 -116.20 -45.57
C GLY A 258 -56.97 -114.85 -44.87
N GLU A 259 -58.13 -114.61 -44.25
CA GLU A 259 -58.42 -113.38 -43.50
C GLU A 259 -57.48 -113.20 -42.29
N ALA A 260 -57.14 -114.27 -41.56
CA ALA A 260 -56.17 -114.22 -40.46
C ALA A 260 -54.75 -113.93 -40.95
N ALA A 261 -54.29 -114.56 -42.03
CA ALA A 261 -52.96 -114.32 -42.61
C ALA A 261 -52.84 -112.92 -43.23
N GLU A 262 -53.90 -112.40 -43.86
CA GLU A 262 -53.98 -111.01 -44.29
C GLU A 262 -53.89 -110.03 -43.11
N LEU A 263 -54.65 -110.27 -42.04
CA LEU A 263 -54.60 -109.47 -40.81
C LEU A 263 -53.20 -109.50 -40.21
N ARG A 264 -52.58 -110.68 -40.10
CA ARG A 264 -51.20 -110.83 -39.61
C ARG A 264 -50.22 -110.00 -40.44
N THR A 265 -50.29 -110.10 -41.76
CA THR A 265 -49.41 -109.36 -42.68
C THR A 265 -49.57 -107.85 -42.46
N ARG A 266 -50.81 -107.34 -42.43
CA ARG A 266 -51.10 -105.93 -42.16
C ARG A 266 -50.61 -105.47 -40.77
N THR A 267 -50.73 -106.31 -39.75
CA THR A 267 -50.21 -106.01 -38.40
C THR A 267 -48.68 -105.97 -38.39
N GLN A 268 -48.00 -106.88 -39.09
CA GLN A 268 -46.54 -106.87 -39.21
C GLN A 268 -46.03 -105.66 -40.00
N GLU A 269 -46.72 -105.26 -41.08
CA GLU A 269 -46.47 -104.01 -41.81
C GLU A 269 -46.65 -102.77 -40.93
N ALA A 270 -47.69 -102.76 -40.08
CA ALA A 270 -47.92 -101.68 -39.11
C ALA A 270 -46.82 -101.64 -38.03
N ILE A 271 -46.40 -102.78 -37.48
CA ILE A 271 -45.28 -102.87 -36.52
C ILE A 271 -43.99 -102.35 -37.16
N ALA A 272 -43.69 -102.73 -38.40
CA ALA A 272 -42.52 -102.25 -39.14
C ALA A 272 -42.58 -100.73 -39.39
N THR A 273 -43.76 -100.20 -39.72
CA THR A 273 -44.00 -98.77 -39.94
C THR A 273 -43.80 -97.95 -38.66
N VAL A 274 -44.38 -98.39 -37.54
CA VAL A 274 -44.19 -97.76 -36.21
C VAL A 274 -42.74 -97.90 -35.74
N GLY A 275 -42.11 -99.06 -35.97
CA GLY A 275 -40.70 -99.29 -35.66
C GLY A 275 -39.76 -98.34 -36.40
N LYS A 276 -40.03 -98.06 -37.69
CA LYS A 276 -39.30 -97.04 -38.45
C LYS A 276 -39.55 -95.63 -37.87
N ALA A 277 -40.80 -95.26 -37.64
CA ALA A 277 -41.15 -93.94 -37.10
C ALA A 277 -40.47 -93.68 -35.74
N LEU A 278 -40.34 -94.70 -34.89
CA LEU A 278 -39.60 -94.64 -33.63
C LEU A 278 -38.09 -94.44 -33.82
N ALA A 279 -37.49 -95.04 -34.84
CA ALA A 279 -36.06 -94.86 -35.16
C ALA A 279 -35.78 -93.46 -35.73
N ASP A 280 -36.64 -92.98 -36.64
CA ASP A 280 -36.58 -91.63 -37.21
C ASP A 280 -36.76 -90.57 -36.09
N ALA A 281 -37.76 -90.75 -35.21
CA ALA A 281 -37.99 -89.88 -34.05
C ALA A 281 -36.85 -89.92 -33.02
N SER A 282 -36.24 -91.09 -32.78
CA SER A 282 -35.08 -91.21 -31.88
C SER A 282 -33.86 -90.46 -32.43
N THR A 283 -33.63 -90.54 -33.76
CA THR A 283 -32.56 -89.82 -34.45
C THR A 283 -32.75 -88.31 -34.35
N GLU A 284 -33.98 -87.82 -34.56
CA GLU A 284 -34.31 -86.40 -34.41
C GLU A 284 -34.24 -85.92 -32.95
N ARG A 285 -34.61 -86.76 -31.98
CA ARG A 285 -34.40 -86.48 -30.55
C ARG A 285 -32.93 -86.28 -30.23
N GLU A 286 -32.03 -87.14 -30.70
CA GLU A 286 -30.60 -86.93 -30.53
C GLU A 286 -30.11 -85.66 -31.22
N ARG A 287 -30.63 -85.34 -32.41
CA ARG A 287 -30.31 -84.10 -33.14
C ARG A 287 -30.70 -82.86 -32.32
N LEU A 288 -31.90 -82.86 -31.74
CA LEU A 288 -32.39 -81.77 -30.88
C LEU A 288 -31.65 -81.68 -29.54
N LEU A 289 -31.21 -82.80 -28.95
CA LEU A 289 -30.37 -82.77 -27.73
C LEU A 289 -29.00 -82.13 -28.00
N ARG A 290 -28.40 -82.36 -29.18
CA ARG A 290 -27.18 -81.66 -29.64
C ARG A 290 -27.46 -80.16 -29.90
N GLU A 291 -28.61 -79.84 -30.49
CA GLU A 291 -29.04 -78.44 -30.73
C GLU A 291 -29.25 -77.69 -29.39
N ALA A 292 -29.91 -78.33 -28.41
CA ALA A 292 -30.19 -77.76 -27.09
C ALA A 292 -28.94 -77.58 -26.22
N THR A 293 -27.95 -78.47 -26.31
CA THR A 293 -26.66 -78.29 -25.63
C THR A 293 -25.87 -77.12 -26.21
N ALA A 294 -25.79 -77.01 -27.55
CA ALA A 294 -25.17 -75.85 -28.21
C ALA A 294 -25.89 -74.52 -27.89
N ALA A 295 -27.23 -74.52 -27.85
CA ALA A 295 -28.03 -73.37 -27.44
C ALA A 295 -27.79 -72.99 -25.96
N HIS A 296 -27.60 -73.96 -25.08
CA HIS A 296 -27.26 -73.69 -23.68
C HIS A 296 -25.88 -73.06 -23.53
N GLU A 297 -24.87 -73.55 -24.27
CA GLU A 297 -23.54 -72.94 -24.30
C GLU A 297 -23.52 -71.53 -24.93
N ALA A 298 -24.43 -71.23 -25.85
CA ALA A 298 -24.61 -69.88 -26.39
C ALA A 298 -25.23 -68.95 -25.33
N PHE A 299 -26.33 -69.37 -24.70
CA PHE A 299 -26.98 -68.63 -23.60
C PHE A 299 -26.03 -68.35 -22.42
N GLU A 300 -25.24 -69.35 -22.02
CA GLU A 300 -24.24 -69.22 -20.96
C GLU A 300 -23.14 -68.20 -21.29
N ARG A 301 -22.69 -68.14 -22.55
CA ARG A 301 -21.73 -67.13 -23.00
C ARG A 301 -22.35 -65.73 -23.00
N ALA A 302 -23.54 -65.56 -23.60
CA ALA A 302 -24.25 -64.28 -23.62
C ALA A 302 -24.49 -63.73 -22.20
N THR A 303 -24.86 -64.62 -21.25
CA THR A 303 -25.04 -64.27 -19.84
C THR A 303 -23.73 -63.79 -19.18
N ARG A 304 -22.59 -64.43 -19.48
CA ARG A 304 -21.26 -64.02 -18.96
C ARG A 304 -20.76 -62.73 -19.59
N GLU A 305 -21.10 -62.46 -20.84
CA GLU A 305 -20.80 -61.19 -21.50
C GLU A 305 -21.65 -60.05 -20.92
N ALA A 306 -22.94 -60.28 -20.67
CA ALA A 306 -23.81 -59.32 -20.01
C ALA A 306 -23.31 -58.95 -18.61
N THR A 307 -22.86 -59.91 -17.79
CA THR A 307 -22.31 -59.61 -16.46
C THR A 307 -20.95 -58.90 -16.52
N GLN A 308 -20.12 -59.14 -17.53
CA GLN A 308 -18.90 -58.34 -17.76
C GLN A 308 -19.23 -56.87 -18.06
N VAL A 309 -20.28 -56.59 -18.84
CA VAL A 309 -20.73 -55.22 -19.13
C VAL A 309 -21.29 -54.54 -17.87
N ASP A 310 -22.05 -55.26 -17.04
CA ASP A 310 -22.51 -54.75 -15.75
C ASP A 310 -21.36 -54.40 -14.80
N VAL A 311 -20.28 -55.20 -14.78
CA VAL A 311 -19.05 -54.89 -14.02
C VAL A 311 -18.35 -53.63 -14.56
N ARG A 312 -18.29 -53.44 -15.89
CA ARG A 312 -17.75 -52.19 -16.50
C ARG A 312 -18.56 -50.96 -16.07
N LEU A 313 -19.90 -51.04 -16.09
CA LEU A 313 -20.77 -49.95 -15.62
C LEU A 313 -20.54 -49.64 -14.14
N GLY A 314 -20.30 -50.65 -13.31
CA GLY A 314 -19.91 -50.47 -11.90
C GLY A 314 -18.60 -49.68 -11.76
N ALA A 315 -17.57 -50.00 -12.55
CA ALA A 315 -16.30 -49.27 -12.54
C ALA A 315 -16.47 -47.80 -13.00
N LEU A 316 -17.18 -47.57 -14.12
CA LEU A 316 -17.45 -46.22 -14.63
C LEU A 316 -18.24 -45.37 -13.63
N ALA A 317 -19.16 -45.95 -12.85
CA ALA A 317 -19.85 -45.25 -11.78
C ALA A 317 -18.90 -44.81 -10.65
N MET A 318 -17.94 -45.66 -10.26
CA MET A 318 -16.91 -45.30 -9.26
C MET A 318 -15.97 -44.22 -9.77
N ASP A 319 -15.57 -44.27 -11.05
CA ASP A 319 -14.68 -43.25 -11.64
C ASP A 319 -15.38 -41.91 -11.90
N LYS A 320 -16.69 -41.93 -12.20
CA LYS A 320 -17.53 -40.73 -12.14
C LYS A 320 -17.56 -40.13 -10.73
N GLU A 321 -17.81 -40.92 -9.69
CA GLU A 321 -17.84 -40.42 -8.31
C GLU A 321 -16.48 -39.84 -7.88
N ARG A 322 -15.37 -40.50 -8.25
CA ARG A 322 -14.00 -40.00 -8.06
C ARG A 322 -13.77 -38.66 -8.78
N LEU A 323 -14.30 -38.49 -10.00
CA LEU A 323 -14.21 -37.23 -10.72
C LEU A 323 -15.07 -36.12 -10.06
N GLU A 324 -16.28 -36.43 -9.61
CA GLU A 324 -17.15 -35.46 -8.91
C GLU A 324 -16.52 -34.96 -7.61
N ARG A 325 -15.86 -35.85 -6.84
CA ARG A 325 -15.03 -35.47 -5.68
C ARG A 325 -13.85 -34.57 -6.08
N ARG A 326 -13.07 -34.94 -7.11
CA ARG A 326 -11.97 -34.10 -7.65
C ARG A 326 -12.43 -32.70 -8.08
N VAL A 327 -13.63 -32.59 -8.65
CA VAL A 327 -14.24 -31.30 -9.03
C VAL A 327 -14.56 -30.44 -7.81
N ILE A 328 -15.12 -31.02 -6.73
CA ILE A 328 -15.38 -30.30 -5.48
C ILE A 328 -14.06 -29.86 -4.84
N GLU A 329 -13.11 -30.77 -4.65
CA GLU A 329 -11.78 -30.48 -4.09
C GLU A 329 -11.01 -29.42 -4.88
N ALA A 330 -11.13 -29.39 -6.21
CA ALA A 330 -10.53 -28.35 -7.04
C ALA A 330 -11.20 -26.99 -6.82
N ARG A 331 -12.54 -26.93 -6.83
CA ARG A 331 -13.31 -25.70 -6.59
C ARG A 331 -13.03 -25.12 -5.20
N GLU A 332 -12.98 -25.96 -4.16
CA GLU A 332 -12.67 -25.53 -2.79
C GLU A 332 -11.25 -25.02 -2.61
N ARG A 333 -10.27 -25.56 -3.36
CA ARG A 333 -8.91 -25.01 -3.40
C ARG A 333 -8.88 -23.65 -4.07
N PHE A 334 -9.36 -23.55 -5.31
CA PHE A 334 -9.35 -22.27 -6.04
C PHE A 334 -10.16 -21.18 -5.32
N ALA A 335 -11.28 -21.51 -4.67
CA ALA A 335 -12.05 -20.55 -3.87
C ALA A 335 -11.26 -20.04 -2.65
N ARG A 336 -10.49 -20.89 -1.97
CA ARG A 336 -9.60 -20.49 -0.87
C ARG A 336 -8.42 -19.66 -1.36
N ASP A 337 -7.77 -20.09 -2.44
CA ASP A 337 -6.58 -19.42 -2.99
C ASP A 337 -6.95 -18.01 -3.52
N LEU A 338 -8.07 -17.88 -4.24
CA LEU A 338 -8.60 -16.59 -4.68
C LEU A 338 -9.04 -15.72 -3.49
N GLY A 339 -9.72 -16.30 -2.49
CA GLY A 339 -10.12 -15.59 -1.28
C GLY A 339 -8.93 -15.04 -0.47
N GLN A 340 -7.82 -15.77 -0.41
CA GLN A 340 -6.58 -15.29 0.21
C GLN A 340 -5.96 -14.12 -0.58
N LEU A 341 -5.96 -14.20 -1.91
CA LEU A 341 -5.46 -13.11 -2.77
C LEU A 341 -6.35 -11.86 -2.70
N ASP A 342 -7.68 -12.02 -2.71
CA ASP A 342 -8.62 -10.91 -2.54
C ASP A 342 -8.52 -10.26 -1.14
N ALA A 343 -8.30 -11.05 -0.08
CA ALA A 343 -8.01 -10.53 1.24
C ALA A 343 -6.68 -9.76 1.30
N ALA A 344 -5.62 -10.28 0.67
CA ALA A 344 -4.31 -9.63 0.61
C ALA A 344 -4.35 -8.30 -0.18
N ILE A 345 -5.05 -8.27 -1.33
CA ILE A 345 -5.29 -7.06 -2.12
C ILE A 345 -6.08 -6.03 -1.31
N THR A 346 -7.09 -6.47 -0.56
CA THR A 346 -7.91 -5.58 0.29
C THR A 346 -7.09 -4.99 1.45
N ALA A 347 -6.27 -5.80 2.12
CA ALA A 347 -5.37 -5.34 3.18
C ALA A 347 -4.31 -4.36 2.66
N ALA A 348 -3.69 -4.65 1.50
CA ALA A 348 -2.70 -3.76 0.89
C ALA A 348 -3.32 -2.42 0.43
N ARG A 349 -4.54 -2.42 -0.10
CA ARG A 349 -5.30 -1.19 -0.39
C ARG A 349 -5.58 -0.39 0.87
N ALA A 350 -6.00 -1.03 1.96
CA ALA A 350 -6.25 -0.35 3.23
C ALA A 350 -4.97 0.28 3.83
N GLU A 351 -3.79 -0.32 3.66
CA GLU A 351 -2.53 0.33 4.08
C GLU A 351 -2.09 1.44 3.12
N ARG A 352 -2.24 1.26 1.80
CA ARG A 352 -2.04 2.35 0.82
C ARG A 352 -2.84 3.59 1.21
N ASP A 353 -4.11 3.42 1.59
CA ASP A 353 -5.00 4.54 1.90
C ASP A 353 -4.58 5.24 3.22
N ARG A 354 -4.08 4.49 4.22
CA ARG A 354 -3.47 5.05 5.45
C ARG A 354 -2.18 5.81 5.15
N VAL A 355 -1.27 5.24 4.38
CA VAL A 355 0.02 5.87 4.02
C VAL A 355 -0.22 7.08 3.12
N THR A 356 -1.26 7.06 2.26
CA THR A 356 -1.68 8.21 1.45
C THR A 356 -2.19 9.36 2.34
N ALA A 357 -3.00 9.07 3.37
CA ALA A 357 -3.43 10.09 4.33
C ALA A 357 -2.24 10.69 5.10
N ARG A 358 -1.32 9.85 5.61
CA ARG A 358 -0.07 10.30 6.25
C ARG A 358 0.77 11.17 5.31
N LEU A 359 0.86 10.81 4.03
CA LEU A 359 1.64 11.55 3.03
C LEU A 359 1.01 12.93 2.71
N ALA A 360 -0.31 13.03 2.70
CA ALA A 360 -1.00 14.31 2.56
C ALA A 360 -0.71 15.23 3.76
N GLU A 361 -0.86 14.72 4.98
CA GLU A 361 -0.58 15.45 6.22
C GLU A 361 0.88 15.93 6.30
N GLN A 362 1.85 15.07 5.98
CA GLN A 362 3.27 15.45 6.01
C GLN A 362 3.64 16.45 4.91
N ARG A 363 2.98 16.42 3.74
CA ARG A 363 3.13 17.45 2.70
C ARG A 363 2.58 18.80 3.14
N GLU A 364 1.45 18.81 3.86
CA GLU A 364 0.88 20.04 4.42
C GLU A 364 1.86 20.69 5.42
N ARG A 365 2.46 19.90 6.33
CA ARG A 365 3.51 20.37 7.24
C ARG A 365 4.77 20.84 6.51
N GLU A 366 5.21 20.10 5.48
CA GLU A 366 6.34 20.49 4.62
C GLU A 366 6.09 21.86 3.94
N THR A 367 4.86 22.13 3.48
CA THR A 367 4.49 23.44 2.92
C THR A 367 4.44 24.53 3.98
N THR A 368 3.85 24.30 5.15
CA THR A 368 3.79 25.30 6.24
C THR A 368 5.19 25.70 6.69
N ALA A 369 6.09 24.74 6.94
CA ALA A 369 7.47 25.03 7.33
C ALA A 369 8.24 25.81 6.25
N ARG A 370 7.98 25.54 4.95
CA ARG A 370 8.55 26.35 3.85
C ARG A 370 8.02 27.78 3.84
N GLU A 371 6.71 27.97 4.02
CA GLU A 371 6.15 29.31 4.08
C GLU A 371 6.65 30.11 5.28
N GLU A 372 6.89 29.46 6.42
CA GLU A 372 7.45 30.11 7.60
C GLU A 372 8.92 30.51 7.42
N VAL A 373 9.75 29.67 6.77
CA VAL A 373 11.10 30.09 6.33
C VAL A 373 11.02 31.30 5.40
N VAL A 374 10.11 31.32 4.42
CA VAL A 374 9.94 32.47 3.51
C VAL A 374 9.45 33.73 4.23
N LYS A 375 8.61 33.60 5.27
CA LYS A 375 8.17 34.72 6.13
C LYS A 375 9.36 35.27 6.95
N LEU A 376 10.24 34.39 7.46
CA LEU A 376 11.46 34.81 8.16
C LEU A 376 12.49 35.44 7.22
N ASP A 377 12.67 34.94 6.00
CA ASP A 377 13.53 35.58 4.98
C ASP A 377 13.07 37.01 4.69
N GLN A 378 11.76 37.24 4.56
CA GLN A 378 11.18 38.57 4.37
C GLN A 378 11.35 39.48 5.61
N ALA A 379 11.29 38.90 6.83
CA ALA A 379 11.55 39.63 8.07
C ALA A 379 13.03 40.04 8.19
N ILE A 380 13.96 39.12 7.92
CA ILE A 380 15.41 39.38 7.92
C ILE A 380 15.76 40.43 6.86
N GLU A 381 15.19 40.36 5.65
CA GLU A 381 15.42 41.38 4.62
C GLU A 381 14.83 42.76 5.01
N SER A 382 13.67 42.80 5.68
CA SER A 382 13.06 44.06 6.14
C SER A 382 13.86 44.70 7.27
N SER A 383 14.34 43.91 8.23
CA SER A 383 15.17 44.36 9.35
C SER A 383 16.58 44.77 8.90
N ALA A 384 17.20 44.06 7.96
CA ALA A 384 18.47 44.48 7.36
C ALA A 384 18.38 45.89 6.73
N ARG A 385 17.26 46.20 6.06
CA ARG A 385 16.98 47.55 5.53
C ARG A 385 16.71 48.59 6.64
N GLU A 386 16.19 48.17 7.79
CA GLU A 386 16.01 49.04 8.96
C GLU A 386 17.34 49.34 9.66
N ARG A 387 18.18 48.32 9.86
CA ARG A 387 19.56 48.47 10.35
C ARG A 387 20.39 49.37 9.45
N GLU A 388 20.26 49.26 8.12
CA GLU A 388 20.92 50.17 7.18
C GLU A 388 20.46 51.63 7.39
N ARG A 389 19.16 51.88 7.54
CA ARG A 389 18.62 53.24 7.83
C ARG A 389 19.12 53.78 9.16
N LEU A 390 19.14 52.97 10.22
CA LEU A 390 19.65 53.38 11.53
C LEU A 390 21.16 53.70 11.46
N ALA A 391 21.95 52.88 10.78
CA ALA A 391 23.37 53.14 10.54
C ALA A 391 23.61 54.43 9.74
N GLN A 392 22.80 54.70 8.70
CA GLN A 392 22.83 55.95 7.94
C GLN A 392 22.45 57.16 8.82
N GLN A 393 21.44 57.04 9.67
CA GLN A 393 21.05 58.12 10.61
C GLN A 393 22.16 58.40 11.63
N ILE A 394 22.78 57.36 12.21
CA ILE A 394 23.94 57.51 13.11
C ILE A 394 25.10 58.21 12.39
N ALA A 395 25.34 57.92 11.11
CA ALA A 395 26.38 58.61 10.33
C ALA A 395 26.06 60.10 10.12
N VAL A 396 24.80 60.45 9.86
CA VAL A 396 24.34 61.85 9.73
C VAL A 396 24.46 62.61 11.06
N GLU A 397 24.03 62.02 12.18
CA GLU A 397 24.17 62.66 13.50
C GLU A 397 25.64 62.78 13.92
N ARG A 398 26.51 61.81 13.58
CA ARG A 398 27.98 61.95 13.73
C ARG A 398 28.54 63.13 12.94
N GLN A 399 28.12 63.32 11.69
CA GLN A 399 28.56 64.45 10.87
C GLN A 399 28.09 65.80 11.46
N ARG A 400 26.89 65.86 12.04
CA ARG A 400 26.39 67.05 12.76
C ARG A 400 27.18 67.30 14.04
N LEU A 401 27.47 66.25 14.83
CA LEU A 401 28.28 66.31 16.04
C LEU A 401 29.68 66.88 15.73
N GLU A 402 30.28 66.47 14.61
CA GLU A 402 31.53 67.05 14.14
C GLU A 402 31.42 68.52 13.71
N SER A 403 30.30 68.95 13.12
CA SER A 403 30.08 70.37 12.78
C SER A 403 29.99 71.21 14.05
N VAL A 404 29.11 70.83 14.98
CA VAL A 404 28.93 71.51 16.28
C VAL A 404 30.25 71.56 17.06
N ARG A 405 31.08 70.52 17.00
CA ARG A 405 32.44 70.54 17.60
C ARG A 405 33.41 71.50 16.93
N ARG A 406 33.39 71.64 15.61
CA ARG A 406 34.22 72.62 14.89
C ARG A 406 33.74 74.04 15.18
N GLU A 407 32.44 74.24 15.27
CA GLU A 407 31.80 75.51 15.64
C GLU A 407 32.13 75.88 17.10
N LEU A 408 32.08 74.93 18.04
CA LEU A 408 32.56 75.10 19.41
C LEU A 408 34.03 75.49 19.45
N LEU A 409 34.92 74.77 18.76
CA LEU A 409 36.35 75.10 18.72
C LEU A 409 36.62 76.48 18.09
N GLN A 410 35.81 76.90 17.12
CA GLN A 410 35.88 78.24 16.53
C GLN A 410 35.38 79.34 17.49
N VAL A 411 34.35 79.06 18.29
CA VAL A 411 33.85 79.94 19.35
C VAL A 411 34.83 80.00 20.52
N GLU A 412 35.43 78.89 20.93
CA GLU A 412 36.49 78.85 21.95
C GLU A 412 37.74 79.63 21.50
N ALA A 413 38.17 79.47 20.24
CA ALA A 413 39.28 80.23 19.67
C ALA A 413 38.97 81.74 19.59
N SER A 414 37.75 82.14 19.24
CA SER A 414 37.36 83.55 19.22
C SER A 414 37.19 84.14 20.63
N LEU A 415 36.70 83.35 21.60
CA LEU A 415 36.66 83.71 23.02
C LEU A 415 38.07 83.92 23.59
N MET A 416 39.04 83.05 23.27
CA MET A 416 40.43 83.27 23.68
C MET A 416 41.00 84.54 23.07
N ALA A 417 40.89 84.72 21.74
CA ALA A 417 41.42 85.90 21.05
C ALA A 417 40.78 87.22 21.56
N ALA A 418 39.47 87.23 21.81
CA ALA A 418 38.77 88.37 22.40
C ALA A 418 39.17 88.61 23.87
N THR A 419 39.49 87.56 24.63
CA THR A 419 40.00 87.68 26.00
C THR A 419 41.43 88.21 26.03
N ASP A 420 42.31 87.73 25.14
CA ASP A 420 43.69 88.23 25.00
C ASP A 420 43.73 89.71 24.61
N GLU A 421 42.88 90.13 23.66
CA GLU A 421 42.77 91.54 23.24
C GLU A 421 42.11 92.39 24.33
N ARG A 422 41.12 91.86 25.08
CA ARG A 422 40.56 92.53 26.26
C ARG A 422 41.63 92.75 27.32
N ASP A 423 42.40 91.73 27.68
CA ASP A 423 43.49 91.84 28.65
C ASP A 423 44.61 92.75 28.15
N ARG A 424 44.84 92.85 26.83
CA ARG A 424 45.75 93.81 26.22
C ARG A 424 45.22 95.24 26.34
N LEU A 425 43.95 95.49 26.04
CA LEU A 425 43.31 96.80 26.23
C LEU A 425 43.22 97.20 27.70
N ASP A 426 43.03 96.25 28.61
CA ASP A 426 43.02 96.50 30.05
C ASP A 426 44.45 96.76 30.58
N ARG A 427 45.50 96.20 29.95
CA ARG A 427 46.90 96.61 30.16
C ARG A 427 47.14 98.04 29.65
N VAL A 428 46.73 98.37 28.42
CA VAL A 428 46.81 99.74 27.87
C VAL A 428 46.07 100.73 28.77
N ARG A 429 44.88 100.39 29.28
CA ARG A 429 44.12 101.20 30.23
C ARG A 429 44.92 101.50 31.50
N ARG A 430 45.52 100.47 32.12
CA ARG A 430 46.36 100.60 33.33
C ARG A 430 47.63 101.42 33.08
N GLU A 431 48.24 101.31 31.89
CA GLU A 431 49.38 102.12 31.47
C GLU A 431 48.98 103.60 31.27
N VAL A 432 47.82 103.86 30.67
CA VAL A 432 47.26 105.20 30.48
C VAL A 432 46.86 105.83 31.83
N ASP A 433 46.32 105.05 32.77
CA ASP A 433 46.09 105.49 34.16
C ASP A 433 47.41 105.77 34.90
N HIS A 434 48.49 105.03 34.62
CA HIS A 434 49.84 105.34 35.15
C HIS A 434 50.40 106.66 34.60
N VAL A 435 50.24 106.92 33.29
CA VAL A 435 50.66 108.19 32.66
C VAL A 435 49.87 109.40 33.20
N ARG A 436 48.67 109.16 33.76
CA ARG A 436 47.81 110.17 34.39
C ARG A 436 48.25 110.56 35.81
N ALA A 437 49.13 109.79 36.45
CA ALA A 437 49.53 109.99 37.86
C ALA A 437 50.69 111.01 38.01
N PRO A 438 50.50 112.11 38.76
CA PRO A 438 51.61 113.00 39.12
C PRO A 438 52.51 112.35 40.19
N ALA A 439 53.82 112.58 40.08
CA ALA A 439 54.83 111.93 40.93
C ALA A 439 55.00 112.60 42.31
N ASP A 440 54.08 112.30 43.24
CA ASP A 440 54.25 112.56 44.68
C ASP A 440 54.15 111.26 45.48
N GLN A 441 55.26 110.85 46.12
CA GLN A 441 55.28 109.80 47.15
C GLN A 441 55.70 110.39 48.50
N PRO A 442 55.06 109.94 49.58
CA PRO A 442 55.78 109.64 50.81
C PRO A 442 55.53 108.20 51.29
N ALA A 443 56.58 107.51 51.73
CA ALA A 443 56.49 106.15 52.25
C ALA A 443 56.03 106.11 53.72
N GLN A 444 55.18 105.13 54.08
CA GLN A 444 54.87 104.81 55.48
C GLN A 444 54.84 103.29 55.76
N LEU A 445 55.87 102.85 56.49
CA LEU A 445 55.88 101.91 57.64
C LEU A 445 54.86 100.74 57.74
N ARG A 446 55.41 99.52 57.89
CA ARG A 446 54.80 98.31 58.53
C ARG A 446 54.56 98.51 60.05
N PRO A 447 53.85 97.62 60.81
CA PRO A 447 53.39 96.23 60.56
C PRO A 447 51.83 96.06 60.75
N THR A 448 51.14 95.00 61.18
CA THR A 448 51.41 93.66 61.82
C THR A 448 50.17 92.72 61.68
N PRO A 449 50.27 91.37 61.82
CA PRO A 449 49.12 90.43 61.97
C PRO A 449 48.70 90.30 63.47
N PRO A 450 47.77 89.40 63.91
CA PRO A 450 46.94 88.40 63.20
C PRO A 450 45.42 88.46 63.57
N SER A 451 44.59 87.49 63.12
CA SER A 451 43.69 86.65 63.98
C SER A 451 42.71 85.74 63.21
N GLU A 452 42.68 84.46 63.58
CA GLU A 452 41.57 83.47 63.46
C GLU A 452 40.55 83.68 64.64
N PRO A 453 39.43 82.92 64.86
CA PRO A 453 39.17 81.50 64.51
C PRO A 453 37.69 81.08 64.27
N ALA A 454 37.45 79.75 64.42
CA ALA A 454 36.19 78.98 64.46
C ALA A 454 35.58 78.61 63.09
N SER A 455 35.35 77.34 62.70
CA SER A 455 35.08 76.05 63.37
C SER A 455 33.61 75.73 63.68
N SER A 456 33.09 74.69 63.03
CA SER A 456 32.04 73.79 63.54
C SER A 456 32.13 72.43 62.83
N ASP A 457 31.70 71.36 63.51
CA ASP A 457 32.03 69.97 63.17
C ASP A 457 31.03 69.20 62.29
N THR A 458 31.58 68.16 61.67
CA THR A 458 31.02 66.82 61.33
C THR A 458 29.84 66.32 62.20
N PRO A 459 28.95 65.43 61.68
CA PRO A 459 29.30 64.02 61.34
C PRO A 459 28.83 63.61 59.92
N ARG A 460 29.46 62.68 59.19
CA ARG A 460 29.97 61.31 59.46
C ARG A 460 28.90 60.25 59.70
N ALA A 461 28.71 59.39 58.70
CA ALA A 461 28.31 57.99 58.86
C ALA A 461 29.06 57.16 57.80
N ASP A 462 29.68 56.05 58.20
CA ASP A 462 30.46 55.17 57.32
C ASP A 462 29.59 54.10 56.63
N THR A 463 30.10 53.53 55.53
CA THR A 463 30.12 52.10 55.10
C THR A 463 29.94 51.95 53.57
N THR A 464 30.64 51.07 52.82
CA THR A 464 31.83 50.23 53.13
C THR A 464 32.61 49.89 51.84
N THR A 465 33.95 49.90 51.95
CA THR A 465 34.95 48.96 51.36
C THR A 465 34.82 48.47 49.90
N PRO A 466 35.82 48.74 49.03
CA PRO A 466 36.06 47.99 47.78
C PRO A 466 36.91 46.73 48.04
N GLN A 467 36.74 45.67 47.22
CA GLN A 467 37.61 44.49 47.29
C GLN A 467 37.85 43.82 45.93
N ASP A 468 39.06 43.97 45.40
CA ASP A 468 39.63 43.07 44.38
C ASP A 468 40.56 42.05 45.05
N ARG A 469 40.41 40.77 44.70
CA ARG A 469 41.54 39.83 44.60
C ARG A 469 41.21 38.56 43.81
N SER A 470 41.63 38.55 42.56
CA SER A 470 42.49 37.54 41.91
C SER A 470 42.44 36.05 42.33
N GLN A 471 42.49 35.17 41.31
CA GLN A 471 42.69 33.70 41.32
C GLN A 471 41.47 32.86 41.77
N ARG A 472 41.11 31.76 41.10
CA ARG A 472 41.90 30.81 40.27
C ARG A 472 41.12 30.35 39.03
N GLY A 473 41.84 29.94 37.98
CA GLY A 473 41.28 29.06 36.94
C GLY A 473 41.45 27.58 37.31
N ILE A 474 40.50 26.74 36.89
CA ILE A 474 40.70 25.29 36.72
C ILE A 474 40.18 24.92 35.33
N LEU A 475 41.04 24.29 34.54
CA LEU A 475 40.68 23.64 33.28
C LEU A 475 40.26 22.19 33.56
N GLY A 476 39.16 21.76 32.94
CA GLY A 476 38.68 20.38 32.97
C GLY A 476 37.14 20.31 33.05
N GLY A 477 36.42 19.55 32.22
CA GLY A 477 36.85 18.73 31.08
C GLY A 477 36.21 17.34 31.07
N TRP A 478 35.88 16.85 29.88
CA TRP A 478 35.58 15.44 29.56
C TRP A 478 34.35 14.76 30.21
N ALA A 479 33.27 14.75 29.43
CA ALA A 479 32.68 13.54 28.85
C ALA A 479 32.24 12.34 29.73
N ALA A 480 30.91 12.19 29.78
CA ALA A 480 30.15 11.00 29.33
C ALA A 480 29.91 9.77 30.24
N ARG A 481 28.79 9.10 29.89
CA ARG A 481 28.35 7.71 30.17
C ARG A 481 27.53 7.41 31.45
N ARG A 482 26.26 7.05 31.17
CA ARG A 482 25.47 5.92 31.74
C ARG A 482 25.15 5.92 33.23
N SER A 483 23.86 5.97 33.53
CA SER A 483 23.09 4.72 33.64
C SER A 483 21.76 4.88 32.90
#